data_AF-A0A8T5DUV2-F1
#
_entry.id   AF-A0A8T5DUV2-F1
#
_cell.length_a   1.000
_cell.length_b   1.000
_cell.length_c   1.000
_cell.angle_alpha   90.00
_cell.angle_beta   90.00
_cell.angle_gamma   90.00
#
_symmetry.space_group_name_H-M   'P 1'
#
loop_
_entity.id
_entity.type
_entity.pdbx_description
1 polymer ?
#
loop_
_entity_poly.entity_id
_entity_poly.type
_entity_poly.pdbx_seq_one_letter_code
_entity_poly.pdbx_strand_id
1 'polypeptide(L)'
;MEKRRLMVLGALVVLSLSSIIFVGTAYSNGKNVIADPEVTWVSHTEYWSGDDVSTIVRLTDYRGDAYDNVQDCIVTIKYPDKSNWVVDANMAQSTVAGNWYHTEVVPYIQGTYEQEVTCTYGAGKTVKTSQSFHVNPALTQIQNISADILSETALLTDVHTSVTAQITSTNETIAADIASSETTITDLVNTVDTDLTNQMTALGSDIDSDLIDVNASISGQLGETQVSIETNLGNTETTLSNLMTTLNGNLQSYLTVYLTDINNTANLIYTDTQWLSLNAMNQEDATEIQNRFDSIDNNLAVIEDFCSNSQTNVSDLCGEVSTLNDIVDAMRAEQTTYYLDLNQTTLSTWNLLSGDIATNLDAVLISVGIIQSQTTEINETLSQIRQEQLEEIRIYTIS
;
A
#
# COMPACT_ATOMS: atom_id res chain seq x y z
N MET A 1 103.70 93.70 -75.29
CA MET A 1 103.00 92.93 -74.23
C MET A 1 103.04 93.61 -72.85
N GLU A 2 104.02 94.48 -72.55
CA GLU A 2 104.11 95.18 -71.25
C GLU A 2 103.04 96.26 -70.99
N LYS A 3 102.61 97.03 -72.00
CA LYS A 3 101.60 98.09 -71.80
C LYS A 3 100.24 97.58 -71.30
N ARG A 4 99.84 96.35 -71.63
CA ARG A 4 98.59 95.76 -71.12
C ARG A 4 98.71 95.25 -69.67
N ARG A 5 99.90 94.85 -69.22
CA ARG A 5 100.12 94.46 -67.81
C ARG A 5 100.14 95.66 -66.87
N LEU A 6 100.69 96.81 -67.29
CA LEU A 6 100.66 98.04 -66.50
C LEU A 6 99.24 98.61 -66.35
N MET A 7 98.40 98.52 -67.39
CA MET A 7 97.02 99.00 -67.34
C MET A 7 96.13 98.16 -66.41
N VAL A 8 96.32 96.84 -66.38
CA VAL A 8 95.57 95.94 -65.48
C VAL A 8 96.00 96.11 -64.02
N LEU A 9 97.30 96.31 -63.75
CA LEU A 9 97.79 96.59 -62.40
C LEU A 9 97.31 97.95 -61.89
N GLY A 10 97.31 98.98 -62.74
CA GLY A 10 96.78 100.30 -62.41
C GLY A 10 95.27 100.29 -62.12
N ALA A 11 94.49 99.55 -62.90
CA ALA A 11 93.05 99.40 -62.67
C ALA A 11 92.73 98.64 -61.36
N LEU A 12 93.49 97.59 -61.04
CA LEU A 12 93.33 96.84 -59.78
C LEU A 12 93.68 97.69 -58.55
N VAL A 13 94.74 98.51 -58.63
CA VAL A 13 95.10 99.42 -57.53
C VAL A 13 94.03 100.49 -57.32
N VAL A 14 93.50 101.09 -58.39
CA VAL A 14 92.43 102.11 -58.28
C VAL A 14 91.12 101.49 -57.78
N LEU A 15 90.75 100.29 -58.24
CA LEU A 15 89.60 99.56 -57.71
C LEU A 15 89.78 99.23 -56.22
N SER A 16 90.96 98.75 -55.82
CA SER A 16 91.24 98.44 -54.41
C SER A 16 91.17 99.68 -53.51
N LEU A 17 91.73 100.82 -53.94
CA LEU A 17 91.62 102.08 -53.19
C LEU A 17 90.17 102.57 -53.13
N SER A 18 89.42 102.47 -54.22
CA SER A 18 88.02 102.89 -54.24
C SER A 18 87.16 102.01 -53.31
N SER A 19 87.42 100.70 -53.22
CA SER A 19 86.75 99.83 -52.27
C SER A 19 87.12 100.11 -50.82
N ILE A 20 88.39 100.46 -50.52
CA ILE A 20 88.82 100.83 -49.18
C ILE A 20 88.17 102.15 -48.75
N ILE A 21 88.05 103.13 -49.66
CA ILE A 21 87.37 104.39 -49.38
C ILE A 21 85.87 104.16 -49.18
N PHE A 22 85.22 103.38 -50.04
CA PHE A 22 83.78 103.13 -49.92
C PHE A 22 83.43 102.35 -48.65
N VAL A 23 84.19 101.29 -48.32
CA VAL A 23 84.03 100.51 -47.07
C VAL A 23 84.41 101.36 -45.86
N GLY A 24 85.46 102.19 -45.94
CA GLY A 24 85.84 103.11 -44.88
C GLY A 24 84.78 104.18 -44.60
N THR A 25 84.17 104.76 -45.64
CA THR A 25 83.08 105.73 -45.50
C THR A 25 81.77 105.07 -45.07
N ALA A 26 81.47 103.84 -45.51
CA ALA A 26 80.29 103.11 -45.05
C ALA A 26 80.43 102.65 -43.59
N TYR A 27 81.63 102.26 -43.15
CA TYR A 27 81.91 101.88 -41.76
C TYR A 27 81.97 103.11 -40.83
N SER A 28 82.57 104.21 -41.29
CA SER A 28 82.63 105.47 -40.54
C SER A 28 81.28 106.19 -40.47
N ASN A 29 80.49 106.20 -41.55
CA ASN A 29 79.17 106.81 -41.53
C ASN A 29 78.12 105.86 -40.95
N GLY A 30 78.25 104.55 -41.08
CA GLY A 30 77.36 103.57 -40.43
C GLY A 30 77.33 103.72 -38.91
N LYS A 31 78.47 104.04 -38.28
CA LYS A 31 78.55 104.39 -36.85
C LYS A 31 77.78 105.67 -36.46
N ASN A 32 77.49 106.55 -37.41
CA ASN A 32 76.75 107.79 -37.20
C ASN A 32 75.29 107.72 -37.70
N VAL A 33 74.87 106.61 -38.33
CA VAL A 33 73.57 106.55 -39.03
C VAL A 33 72.42 106.08 -38.13
N ILE A 34 72.67 105.43 -36.99
CA ILE A 34 71.62 105.21 -35.98
C ILE A 34 72.24 105.34 -34.59
N ALA A 35 72.29 106.57 -34.06
CA ALA A 35 72.70 106.85 -32.68
C ALA A 35 71.52 106.79 -31.69
N ASP A 36 70.38 106.27 -32.14
CA ASP A 36 69.15 106.17 -31.35
C ASP A 36 68.93 104.69 -30.98
N PRO A 37 68.50 104.37 -29.74
CA PRO A 37 68.28 103.01 -29.29
C PRO A 37 67.09 102.37 -30.00
N GLU A 38 67.20 101.07 -30.29
CA GLU A 38 66.09 100.23 -30.69
C GLU A 38 65.34 99.73 -29.45
N VAL A 39 64.00 99.82 -29.45
CA VAL A 39 63.17 99.36 -28.33
C VAL A 39 62.36 98.14 -28.75
N THR A 40 62.51 97.04 -28.01
CA THR A 40 61.77 95.80 -28.22
C THR A 40 60.94 95.44 -26.98
N TRP A 41 59.75 94.89 -27.18
CA TRP A 41 58.89 94.41 -26.10
C TRP A 41 59.29 92.99 -25.68
N VAL A 42 59.39 92.77 -24.37
CA VAL A 42 59.74 91.46 -23.77
C VAL A 42 58.56 90.86 -23.01
N SER A 43 57.58 91.69 -22.61
CA SER A 43 56.39 91.25 -21.88
C SER A 43 55.41 90.44 -22.73
N HIS A 44 54.60 89.63 -22.05
CA HIS A 44 53.51 88.85 -22.66
C HIS A 44 52.30 89.74 -22.98
N THR A 45 51.36 89.21 -23.76
CA THR A 45 50.17 89.94 -24.22
C THR A 45 48.85 89.39 -23.65
N GLU A 46 48.88 88.41 -22.75
CA GLU A 46 47.66 87.81 -22.18
C GLU A 46 47.81 87.65 -20.67
N TYR A 47 46.82 88.14 -19.93
CA TYR A 47 46.79 88.14 -18.47
C TYR A 47 45.39 87.82 -17.95
N TRP A 48 45.33 87.33 -16.71
CA TRP A 48 44.08 87.13 -16.00
C TRP A 48 43.72 88.41 -15.22
N SER A 49 42.43 88.64 -15.00
CA SER A 49 42.00 89.70 -14.08
C SER A 49 42.56 89.42 -12.69
N GLY A 50 43.24 90.40 -12.08
CA GLY A 50 43.88 90.26 -10.78
C GLY A 50 45.32 89.70 -10.82
N ASP A 51 45.85 89.32 -11.99
CA ASP A 51 47.26 88.96 -12.13
C ASP A 51 48.17 90.19 -12.12
N ASP A 52 49.46 89.97 -11.84
CA ASP A 52 50.50 90.97 -12.04
C ASP A 52 50.86 91.09 -13.54
N VAL A 53 50.43 92.19 -14.18
CA VAL A 53 50.94 92.53 -15.52
C VAL A 53 52.33 93.13 -15.39
N SER A 54 53.28 92.59 -16.15
CA SER A 54 54.62 93.14 -16.27
C SER A 54 54.77 93.81 -17.62
N THR A 55 54.93 95.12 -17.66
CA THR A 55 55.36 95.87 -18.85
C THR A 55 56.87 95.79 -18.90
N ILE A 56 57.46 95.18 -19.93
CA ILE A 56 58.92 95.03 -20.05
C ILE A 56 59.37 95.44 -21.44
N VAL A 57 60.27 96.43 -21.51
CA VAL A 57 60.94 96.84 -22.74
C VAL A 57 62.44 96.62 -22.63
N ARG A 58 63.09 96.38 -23.76
CA ARG A 58 64.54 96.29 -23.90
C ARG A 58 65.03 97.38 -24.84
N LEU A 59 66.01 98.16 -24.39
CA LEU A 59 66.70 99.17 -25.19
C LEU A 59 68.08 98.67 -25.58
N THR A 60 68.32 98.53 -26.88
CA THR A 60 69.60 98.09 -27.43
C THR A 60 70.15 99.07 -28.45
N ASP A 61 71.48 99.07 -28.64
CA ASP A 61 72.08 99.70 -29.81
C ASP A 61 71.82 98.87 -31.08
N TYR A 62 72.26 99.38 -32.24
CA TYR A 62 72.10 98.70 -33.53
C TYR A 62 72.82 97.33 -33.64
N ARG A 63 73.65 96.96 -32.65
CA ARG A 63 74.35 95.66 -32.57
C ARG A 63 73.62 94.69 -31.66
N GLY A 64 72.55 95.13 -30.99
CA GLY A 64 71.84 94.35 -29.98
C GLY A 64 72.47 94.41 -28.59
N ASP A 65 73.51 95.24 -28.38
CA ASP A 65 74.09 95.45 -27.06
C ASP A 65 73.19 96.38 -26.24
N ALA A 66 73.16 96.22 -24.91
CA ALA A 66 72.37 97.09 -24.04
C ALA A 66 72.76 98.57 -24.23
N TYR A 67 71.76 99.45 -24.32
CA TYR A 67 72.02 100.87 -24.48
C TYR A 67 72.32 101.53 -23.12
N ASP A 68 73.59 101.82 -22.85
CA ASP A 68 74.05 102.26 -21.51
C ASP A 68 73.66 103.70 -21.12
N ASN A 69 73.19 104.51 -22.07
CA ASN A 69 72.90 105.94 -21.86
C ASN A 69 71.42 106.26 -21.63
N VAL A 70 70.64 105.31 -21.11
CA VAL A 70 69.23 105.52 -20.73
C VAL A 70 69.18 106.16 -19.34
N GLN A 71 68.48 107.29 -19.21
CA GLN A 71 68.35 108.04 -17.97
C GLN A 71 67.15 107.57 -17.16
N ASP A 72 66.00 107.45 -17.82
CA ASP A 72 64.76 106.95 -17.23
C ASP A 72 63.88 106.29 -18.30
N CYS A 73 62.94 105.48 -17.81
CA CYS A 73 61.82 104.97 -18.59
C CYS A 73 60.55 105.13 -17.75
N ILE A 74 59.49 105.59 -18.38
CA ILE A 74 58.15 105.70 -17.79
C ILE A 74 57.15 104.91 -18.64
N VAL A 75 56.16 104.33 -17.98
CA VAL A 75 55.05 103.63 -18.63
C VAL A 75 53.72 104.34 -18.36
N THR A 76 52.91 104.44 -19.39
CA THR A 76 51.49 104.76 -19.29
C THR A 76 50.70 103.56 -19.76
N ILE A 77 49.77 103.07 -18.94
CA ILE A 77 48.85 101.99 -19.28
C ILE A 77 47.45 102.55 -19.32
N LYS A 78 46.71 102.24 -20.39
CA LYS A 78 45.33 102.66 -20.59
C LYS A 78 44.38 101.48 -20.46
N TYR A 79 43.23 101.75 -19.85
CA TYR A 79 42.08 100.85 -19.85
C TYR A 79 41.60 100.56 -21.29
N PRO A 80 40.75 99.53 -21.48
CA PRO A 80 40.18 99.23 -22.79
C PRO A 80 39.40 100.39 -23.43
N ASP A 81 38.79 101.26 -22.62
CA ASP A 81 38.09 102.48 -23.06
C ASP A 81 39.03 103.66 -23.38
N LYS A 82 40.36 103.44 -23.31
CA LYS A 82 41.45 104.40 -23.53
C LYS A 82 41.60 105.48 -22.47
N SER A 83 40.88 105.38 -21.35
CA SER A 83 41.16 106.18 -20.15
C SER A 83 42.46 105.69 -19.50
N ASN A 84 43.14 106.58 -18.78
CA ASN A 84 44.42 106.24 -18.16
C ASN A 84 44.20 105.37 -16.91
N TRP A 85 44.91 104.24 -16.84
CA TRP A 85 45.00 103.39 -15.65
C TRP A 85 46.26 103.71 -14.85
N VAL A 86 47.42 103.61 -15.50
CA VAL A 86 48.73 103.98 -14.97
C VAL A 86 49.24 105.14 -15.82
N VAL A 87 49.74 106.21 -15.20
CA VAL A 87 50.23 107.41 -15.92
C VAL A 87 51.65 107.69 -15.52
N ASP A 88 52.54 107.72 -16.51
CA ASP A 88 53.95 108.12 -16.39
C ASP A 88 54.65 107.47 -15.18
N ALA A 89 54.33 106.21 -14.90
CA ALA A 89 54.90 105.49 -13.79
C ALA A 89 56.33 105.10 -14.10
N ASN A 90 57.24 105.35 -13.16
CA ASN A 90 58.64 105.00 -13.33
C ASN A 90 58.82 103.50 -13.50
N MET A 91 59.62 103.12 -14.49
CA MET A 91 60.09 101.76 -14.69
C MET A 91 61.42 101.56 -13.96
N ALA A 92 61.64 100.36 -13.43
CA ALA A 92 62.90 99.96 -12.84
C ALA A 92 63.75 99.22 -13.87
N GLN A 93 65.07 99.35 -13.80
CA GLN A 93 65.98 98.52 -14.59
C GLN A 93 65.97 97.09 -14.03
N SER A 94 65.84 96.09 -14.90
CA SER A 94 65.90 94.69 -14.49
C SER A 94 67.35 94.20 -14.34
N THR A 95 67.53 92.97 -13.83
CA THR A 95 68.84 92.31 -13.79
C THR A 95 69.39 91.93 -15.17
N VAL A 96 68.54 91.92 -16.20
CA VAL A 96 68.96 91.73 -17.60
C VAL A 96 69.34 93.09 -18.18
N ALA A 97 70.58 93.21 -18.68
CA ALA A 97 71.08 94.46 -19.24
C ALA A 97 70.16 94.99 -20.37
N GLY A 98 69.89 96.30 -20.35
CA GLY A 98 69.00 96.98 -21.30
C GLY A 98 67.50 96.80 -21.05
N ASN A 99 67.07 95.91 -20.15
CA ASN A 99 65.65 95.73 -19.82
C ASN A 99 65.19 96.71 -18.73
N TRP A 100 64.03 97.31 -18.98
CA TRP A 100 63.29 98.13 -18.04
C TRP A 100 61.91 97.55 -17.85
N TYR A 101 61.42 97.50 -16.62
CA TYR A 101 60.14 96.90 -16.30
C TYR A 101 59.32 97.70 -15.30
N HIS A 102 58.01 97.54 -15.39
CA HIS A 102 57.04 98.00 -14.40
C HIS A 102 55.98 96.92 -14.22
N THR A 103 55.59 96.65 -12.98
CA THR A 103 54.57 95.66 -12.64
C THR A 103 53.39 96.33 -11.97
N GLU A 104 52.18 95.92 -12.35
CA GLU A 104 50.95 96.42 -11.77
C GLU A 104 49.88 95.32 -11.75
N VAL A 105 48.92 95.37 -10.81
CA VAL A 105 47.85 94.36 -10.70
C VAL A 105 46.72 94.66 -11.68
N VAL A 106 46.51 93.79 -12.66
CA VAL A 106 45.46 93.93 -13.67
C VAL A 106 44.08 94.10 -13.02
N PRO A 107 43.33 95.17 -13.34
CA PRO A 107 42.02 95.38 -12.75
C PRO A 107 41.01 94.38 -13.33
N TYR A 108 39.90 94.15 -12.61
CA TYR A 108 38.83 93.23 -13.03
C TYR A 108 37.96 93.78 -14.17
N ILE A 109 38.58 94.39 -15.18
CA ILE A 109 37.93 94.93 -16.37
C ILE A 109 38.48 94.14 -17.56
N GLN A 110 37.62 93.47 -18.29
CA GLN A 110 38.02 92.69 -19.44
C GLN A 110 38.21 93.59 -20.67
N GLY A 111 39.15 93.23 -21.54
CA GLY A 111 39.36 93.93 -22.80
C GLY A 111 40.83 94.03 -23.19
N THR A 112 41.10 94.93 -24.12
CA THR A 112 42.44 95.16 -24.68
C THR A 112 43.00 96.46 -24.12
N TYR A 113 43.98 96.34 -23.25
CA TYR A 113 44.70 97.46 -22.65
C TYR A 113 45.81 97.92 -23.59
N GLU A 114 46.14 99.20 -23.55
CA GLU A 114 47.28 99.76 -24.29
C GLU A 114 48.35 100.19 -23.31
N GLN A 115 49.60 99.83 -23.60
CA GLN A 115 50.78 100.26 -22.86
C GLN A 115 51.62 101.14 -23.79
N GLU A 116 52.04 102.29 -23.33
CA GLU A 116 53.05 103.14 -23.96
C GLU A 116 54.23 103.26 -23.01
N VAL A 117 55.43 103.01 -23.51
CA VAL A 117 56.68 103.25 -22.78
C VAL A 117 57.43 104.37 -23.46
N THR A 118 57.83 105.37 -22.67
CA THR A 118 58.72 106.45 -23.08
C THR A 118 60.01 106.35 -22.28
N CYS A 119 61.14 106.25 -22.96
CA CYS A 119 62.46 106.25 -22.32
C CYS A 119 63.26 107.48 -22.76
N THR A 120 63.87 108.17 -21.80
CA THR A 120 64.79 109.29 -22.05
C THR A 120 66.22 108.78 -22.07
N TYR A 121 67.00 109.20 -23.06
CA TYR A 121 68.40 108.81 -23.21
C TYR A 121 69.25 109.97 -23.74
N GLY A 122 70.56 109.91 -23.46
CA GLY A 122 71.51 110.94 -23.89
C GLY A 122 71.13 112.35 -23.41
N ALA A 123 71.35 113.38 -24.24
CA ALA A 123 71.05 114.78 -23.89
C ALA A 123 69.54 115.12 -23.96
N GLY A 124 68.69 114.32 -23.30
CA GLY A 124 67.24 114.52 -23.22
C GLY A 124 66.44 114.06 -24.45
N LYS A 125 67.00 113.17 -25.28
CA LYS A 125 66.25 112.55 -26.37
C LYS A 125 65.28 111.50 -25.80
N THR A 126 64.18 111.27 -26.49
CA THR A 126 63.21 110.23 -26.08
C THR A 126 62.98 109.21 -27.17
N VAL A 127 62.68 107.98 -26.78
CA VAL A 127 62.16 106.93 -27.65
C VAL A 127 60.84 106.44 -27.07
N LYS A 128 59.85 106.26 -27.94
CA LYS A 128 58.51 105.83 -27.57
C LYS A 128 58.16 104.53 -28.27
N THR A 129 57.51 103.62 -27.55
CA THR A 129 56.95 102.40 -28.11
C THR A 129 55.61 102.10 -27.45
N SER A 130 54.74 101.39 -28.16
CA SER A 130 53.45 100.95 -27.63
C SER A 130 53.16 99.50 -27.96
N GLN A 131 52.42 98.83 -27.08
CA GLN A 131 51.90 97.47 -27.25
C GLN A 131 50.53 97.38 -26.58
N SER A 132 49.77 96.33 -26.90
CA SER A 132 48.56 95.99 -26.17
C SER A 132 48.66 94.63 -25.50
N PHE A 133 47.94 94.47 -24.39
CA PHE A 133 47.69 93.16 -23.78
C PHE A 133 46.19 92.94 -23.57
N HIS A 134 45.80 91.68 -23.51
CA HIS A 134 44.42 91.24 -23.38
C HIS A 134 44.17 90.67 -21.99
N VAL A 135 43.07 91.10 -21.41
CA VAL A 135 42.46 90.47 -20.24
C VAL A 135 41.25 89.70 -20.75
N ASN A 136 41.44 88.40 -20.98
CA ASN A 136 40.53 87.59 -21.78
C ASN A 136 39.38 87.01 -20.93
N PRO A 137 38.09 87.31 -21.25
CA PRO A 137 36.94 86.69 -20.59
C PRO A 137 36.94 85.16 -20.62
N ALA A 138 37.49 84.55 -21.68
CA ALA A 138 37.54 83.11 -21.86
C ALA A 138 38.43 82.42 -20.80
N LEU A 139 39.49 83.10 -20.35
CA LEU A 139 40.36 82.57 -19.30
C LEU A 139 39.58 82.50 -17.97
N THR A 140 38.93 83.59 -17.54
CA THR A 140 38.06 83.58 -16.36
C THR A 140 36.96 82.50 -16.45
N GLN A 141 36.40 82.27 -17.63
CA GLN A 141 35.42 81.19 -17.83
C GLN A 141 36.04 79.80 -17.60
N ILE A 142 37.29 79.56 -18.01
CA ILE A 142 38.01 78.30 -17.75
C ILE A 142 38.22 78.09 -16.24
N GLN A 143 38.55 79.13 -15.48
CA GLN A 143 38.66 79.05 -14.02
C GLN A 143 37.34 78.61 -13.37
N ASN A 144 36.23 79.22 -13.77
CA ASN A 144 34.91 78.86 -13.26
C ASN A 144 34.54 77.43 -13.62
N ILE A 145 34.75 77.02 -14.87
CA ILE A 145 34.51 75.63 -15.31
C ILE A 145 35.36 74.65 -14.50
N SER A 146 36.63 74.97 -14.23
CA SER A 146 37.50 74.11 -13.43
C SER A 146 36.99 73.98 -11.99
N ALA A 147 36.48 75.06 -11.39
CA ALA A 147 35.88 75.02 -10.06
C ALA A 147 34.59 74.20 -10.05
N ASP A 148 33.74 74.37 -11.06
CA ASP A 148 32.50 73.60 -11.22
C ASP A 148 32.79 72.10 -11.39
N ILE A 149 33.76 71.72 -12.23
CA ILE A 149 34.20 70.32 -12.41
C ILE A 149 34.67 69.71 -11.08
N LEU A 150 35.46 70.46 -10.29
CA LEU A 150 35.93 69.98 -8.98
C LEU A 150 34.76 69.79 -8.02
N SER A 151 33.80 70.72 -8.00
CA SER A 151 32.61 70.61 -7.16
C SER A 151 31.73 69.43 -7.56
N GLU A 152 31.56 69.19 -8.86
CA GLU A 152 30.73 68.10 -9.36
C GLU A 152 31.39 66.73 -9.16
N THR A 153 32.72 66.68 -9.25
CA THR A 153 33.51 65.48 -8.90
C THR A 153 33.35 65.13 -7.42
N ALA A 154 33.35 66.13 -6.53
CA ALA A 154 33.09 65.91 -5.10
C ALA A 154 31.67 65.38 -4.87
N LEU A 155 30.67 65.97 -5.52
CA LEU A 155 29.27 65.53 -5.42
C LEU A 155 29.08 64.09 -5.94
N LEU A 156 29.70 63.74 -7.06
CA LEU A 156 29.70 62.37 -7.59
C LEU A 156 30.38 61.37 -6.64
N THR A 157 31.45 61.78 -5.98
CA THR A 157 32.15 60.96 -4.97
C THR A 157 31.26 60.70 -3.75
N ASP A 158 30.54 61.71 -3.29
CA ASP A 158 29.58 61.57 -2.18
C ASP A 158 28.40 60.68 -2.57
N VAL A 159 27.84 60.84 -3.77
CA VAL A 159 26.78 59.98 -4.31
C VAL A 159 27.27 58.53 -4.39
N HIS A 160 28.46 58.30 -4.95
CA HIS A 160 29.06 56.97 -5.05
C HIS A 160 29.24 56.32 -3.66
N THR A 161 29.73 57.09 -2.68
CA THR A 161 29.93 56.62 -1.31
C THR A 161 28.59 56.28 -0.64
N SER A 162 27.58 57.14 -0.80
CA SER A 162 26.23 56.93 -0.27
C SER A 162 25.55 55.70 -0.86
N VAL A 163 25.60 55.53 -2.19
CA VAL A 163 25.05 54.37 -2.89
C VAL A 163 25.77 53.09 -2.47
N THR A 164 27.11 53.12 -2.38
CA THR A 164 27.90 51.96 -1.92
C THR A 164 27.56 51.55 -0.49
N ALA A 165 27.33 52.53 0.39
CA ALA A 165 26.89 52.27 1.76
C ALA A 165 25.48 51.66 1.81
N GLN A 166 24.52 52.17 1.02
CA GLN A 166 23.18 51.58 0.92
C GLN A 166 23.20 50.15 0.38
N ILE A 167 24.00 49.88 -0.66
CA ILE A 167 24.15 48.53 -1.22
C ILE A 167 24.69 47.57 -0.16
N THR A 168 25.75 47.97 0.57
CA THR A 168 26.33 47.16 1.63
C THR A 168 25.31 46.84 2.72
N SER A 169 24.60 47.86 3.23
CA SER A 169 23.58 47.69 4.27
C SER A 169 22.40 46.83 3.81
N THR A 170 21.97 46.98 2.55
CA THR A 170 20.92 46.14 1.95
C THR A 170 21.38 44.68 1.86
N ASN A 171 22.63 44.45 1.46
CA ASN A 171 23.20 43.11 1.35
C ASN A 171 23.30 42.41 2.72
N GLU A 172 23.69 43.15 3.76
CA GLU A 172 23.70 42.65 5.14
C GLU A 172 22.30 42.27 5.64
N THR A 173 21.30 43.09 5.30
CA THR A 173 19.89 42.82 5.66
C THR A 173 19.37 41.57 4.97
N ILE A 174 19.60 41.44 3.65
CA ILE A 174 19.21 40.25 2.88
C ILE A 174 19.89 38.99 3.44
N ALA A 175 21.18 39.07 3.79
CA ALA A 175 21.90 37.94 4.37
C ALA A 175 21.31 37.51 5.73
N ALA A 176 20.94 38.47 6.57
CA ALA A 176 20.29 38.20 7.86
C ALA A 176 18.89 37.56 7.67
N ASP A 177 18.10 38.06 6.72
CA ASP A 177 16.77 37.52 6.42
C ASP A 177 16.85 36.09 5.86
N ILE A 178 17.85 35.79 5.02
CA ILE A 178 18.12 34.43 4.51
C ILE A 178 18.47 33.49 5.67
N ALA A 179 19.39 33.88 6.56
CA ALA A 179 19.79 33.06 7.70
C ALA A 179 18.62 32.79 8.66
N SER A 180 17.76 33.80 8.88
CA SER A 180 16.53 33.66 9.68
C SER A 180 15.53 32.69 9.02
N SER A 181 15.37 32.79 7.70
CA SER A 181 14.51 31.89 6.93
C SER A 181 15.02 30.44 6.95
N GLU A 182 16.34 30.24 6.82
CA GLU A 182 16.97 28.92 6.90
C GLU A 182 16.75 28.26 8.26
N THR A 183 16.88 29.04 9.33
CA THR A 183 16.58 28.59 10.71
C THR A 183 15.11 28.18 10.83
N THR A 184 14.20 29.04 10.37
CA THR A 184 12.74 28.78 10.43
C THR A 184 12.35 27.52 9.65
N ILE A 185 12.93 27.32 8.46
CA ILE A 185 12.69 26.12 7.65
C ILE A 185 13.22 24.87 8.36
N THR A 186 14.41 24.95 8.94
CA THR A 186 15.01 23.82 9.70
C THR A 186 14.13 23.43 10.89
N ASP A 187 13.63 24.41 11.66
CA ASP A 187 12.74 24.17 12.79
C ASP A 187 11.41 23.55 12.35
N LEU A 188 10.84 24.03 11.25
CA LEU A 188 9.61 23.47 10.68
C LEU A 188 9.81 22.02 10.23
N VAL A 189 10.93 21.71 9.58
CA VAL A 189 11.26 20.34 9.15
C VAL A 189 11.42 19.42 10.37
N ASN A 190 12.13 19.84 11.41
CA ASN A 190 12.29 19.07 12.64
C ASN A 190 10.95 18.82 13.36
N THR A 191 10.06 19.81 13.34
CA THR A 191 8.71 19.68 13.91
C THR A 191 7.90 18.63 13.14
N VAL A 192 7.89 18.71 11.80
CA VAL A 192 7.19 17.74 10.95
C VAL A 192 7.74 16.32 11.12
N ASP A 193 9.08 16.17 11.22
CA ASP A 193 9.73 14.88 11.44
C ASP A 193 9.34 14.25 12.79
N THR A 194 9.29 15.08 13.84
CA THR A 194 8.84 14.67 15.18
C THR A 194 7.38 14.25 15.17
N ASP A 195 6.49 15.04 14.54
CA ASP A 195 5.07 14.73 14.46
C ASP A 195 4.80 13.44 13.67
N LEU A 196 5.52 13.22 12.57
CA LEU A 196 5.38 11.99 11.78
C LEU A 196 5.86 10.77 12.57
N THR A 197 6.99 10.89 13.28
CA THR A 197 7.51 9.82 14.15
C THR A 197 6.51 9.47 15.25
N ASN A 198 5.89 10.48 15.87
CA ASN A 198 4.87 10.27 16.90
C ASN A 198 3.62 9.58 16.32
N GLN A 199 3.14 10.02 15.15
CA GLN A 199 2.00 9.38 14.47
C GLN A 199 2.30 7.93 14.09
N MET A 200 3.49 7.63 13.58
CA MET A 200 3.89 6.26 13.25
C MET A 200 3.97 5.37 14.49
N THR A 201 4.46 5.92 15.62
CA THR A 201 4.52 5.19 16.89
C THR A 201 3.13 4.90 17.44
N ALA A 202 2.23 5.89 17.41
CA ALA A 202 0.84 5.72 17.83
C ALA A 202 0.12 4.68 16.95
N LEU A 203 0.26 4.78 15.63
CA LEU A 203 -0.31 3.81 14.69
C LEU A 203 0.22 2.40 14.93
N GLY A 204 1.51 2.25 15.21
CA GLY A 204 2.09 0.94 15.57
C GLY A 204 1.46 0.36 16.84
N SER A 205 1.28 1.18 17.87
CA SER A 205 0.61 0.78 19.11
C SER A 205 -0.86 0.39 18.90
N ASP A 206 -1.57 1.12 18.04
CA ASP A 206 -2.97 0.83 17.72
C ASP A 206 -3.09 -0.52 16.99
N ILE A 207 -2.21 -0.77 15.99
CA ILE A 207 -2.16 -2.05 15.28
C ILE A 207 -1.87 -3.21 16.23
N ASP A 208 -0.92 -3.05 17.15
CA ASP A 208 -0.60 -4.09 18.14
C ASP A 208 -1.80 -4.38 19.05
N SER A 209 -2.53 -3.35 19.47
CA SER A 209 -3.76 -3.49 20.27
C SER A 209 -4.86 -4.23 19.49
N ASP A 210 -5.12 -3.82 18.25
CA ASP A 210 -6.12 -4.44 17.39
C ASP A 210 -5.80 -5.93 17.13
N LEU A 211 -4.52 -6.28 16.94
CA LEU A 211 -4.09 -7.67 16.77
C LEU A 211 -4.29 -8.51 18.03
N ILE A 212 -4.05 -7.93 19.22
CA ILE A 212 -4.34 -8.59 20.51
C ILE A 212 -5.84 -8.87 20.64
N ASP A 213 -6.69 -7.90 20.31
CA ASP A 213 -8.14 -8.03 20.40
C ASP A 213 -8.69 -9.07 19.41
N VAL A 214 -8.17 -9.08 18.16
CA VAL A 214 -8.50 -10.12 17.18
C VAL A 214 -8.09 -11.50 17.67
N ASN A 215 -6.88 -11.64 18.24
CA ASN A 215 -6.41 -12.91 18.77
C ASN A 215 -7.26 -13.39 19.97
N ALA A 216 -7.66 -12.48 20.85
CA ALA A 216 -8.56 -12.78 21.97
C ALA A 216 -9.95 -13.22 21.49
N SER A 217 -10.51 -12.52 20.50
CA SER A 217 -11.80 -12.85 19.88
C SER A 217 -11.79 -14.24 19.24
N ILE A 218 -10.77 -14.54 18.41
CA ILE A 218 -10.61 -15.86 17.77
C ILE A 218 -10.46 -16.96 18.83
N SER A 219 -9.64 -16.72 19.86
CA SER A 219 -9.43 -17.68 20.95
C SER A 219 -10.73 -17.97 21.70
N GLY A 220 -11.54 -16.94 21.96
CA GLY A 220 -12.87 -17.07 22.57
C GLY A 220 -13.82 -17.92 21.71
N GLN A 221 -13.94 -17.59 20.42
CA GLN A 221 -14.79 -18.33 19.48
C GLN A 221 -14.38 -19.80 19.33
N LEU A 222 -13.08 -20.09 19.31
CA LEU A 222 -12.56 -21.47 19.29
C LEU A 222 -12.93 -22.23 20.56
N GLY A 223 -12.81 -21.59 21.73
CA GLY A 223 -13.21 -22.17 23.01
C GLY A 223 -14.71 -22.48 23.07
N GLU A 224 -15.56 -21.56 22.65
CA GLU A 224 -17.02 -21.77 22.58
C GLU A 224 -17.39 -22.90 21.62
N THR A 225 -16.73 -22.94 20.46
CA THR A 225 -16.94 -24.01 19.46
C THR A 225 -16.53 -25.37 20.02
N GLN A 226 -15.39 -25.45 20.71
CA GLN A 226 -14.93 -26.68 21.36
C GLN A 226 -15.97 -27.19 22.38
N VAL A 227 -16.45 -26.32 23.27
CA VAL A 227 -17.47 -26.67 24.28
C VAL A 227 -18.76 -27.17 23.62
N SER A 228 -19.19 -26.53 22.52
CA SER A 228 -20.37 -26.96 21.78
C SER A 228 -20.21 -28.36 21.17
N ILE A 229 -19.04 -28.65 20.57
CA ILE A 229 -18.72 -29.96 20.01
C ILE A 229 -18.71 -31.03 21.10
N GLU A 230 -18.01 -30.78 22.22
CA GLU A 230 -17.92 -31.71 23.35
C GLU A 230 -19.32 -32.03 23.91
N THR A 231 -20.17 -31.01 24.06
CA THR A 231 -21.55 -31.17 24.52
C THR A 231 -22.37 -32.02 23.56
N ASN A 232 -22.29 -31.76 22.26
CA ASN A 232 -23.05 -32.50 21.24
C ASN A 232 -22.59 -33.97 21.13
N LEU A 233 -21.28 -34.22 21.27
CA LEU A 233 -20.74 -35.59 21.32
C LEU A 233 -21.23 -36.35 22.55
N GLY A 234 -21.20 -35.74 23.74
CA GLY A 234 -21.72 -36.36 24.97
C GLY A 234 -23.22 -36.68 24.90
N ASN A 235 -24.02 -35.79 24.30
CA ASN A 235 -25.44 -36.03 24.07
C ASN A 235 -25.68 -37.19 23.09
N THR A 236 -24.86 -37.27 22.03
CA THR A 236 -24.92 -38.36 21.05
C THR A 236 -24.57 -39.70 21.68
N GLU A 237 -23.50 -39.75 22.48
CA GLU A 237 -23.09 -40.93 23.23
C GLU A 237 -24.19 -41.41 24.16
N THR A 238 -24.80 -40.50 24.92
CA THR A 238 -25.93 -40.79 25.81
C THR A 238 -27.13 -41.37 25.05
N THR A 239 -27.47 -40.76 23.91
CA THR A 239 -28.59 -41.22 23.07
C THR A 239 -28.33 -42.63 22.53
N LEU A 240 -27.10 -42.89 22.05
CA LEU A 240 -26.71 -44.20 21.55
C LEU A 240 -26.72 -45.26 22.65
N SER A 241 -26.20 -44.94 23.84
CA SER A 241 -26.23 -45.81 25.01
C SER A 241 -27.65 -46.19 25.43
N ASN A 242 -28.55 -45.22 25.46
CA ASN A 242 -29.97 -45.45 25.74
C ASN A 242 -30.61 -46.36 24.68
N LEU A 243 -30.36 -46.10 23.39
CA LEU A 243 -30.87 -46.93 22.31
C LEU A 243 -30.39 -48.38 22.41
N MET A 244 -29.09 -48.60 22.68
CA MET A 244 -28.53 -49.94 22.86
C MET A 244 -29.14 -50.64 24.08
N THR A 245 -29.34 -49.93 25.18
CA THR A 245 -29.97 -50.47 26.39
C THR A 245 -31.41 -50.88 26.12
N THR A 246 -32.19 -50.02 25.46
CA THR A 246 -33.58 -50.32 25.07
C THR A 246 -33.64 -51.50 24.10
N LEU A 247 -32.79 -51.52 23.07
CA LEU A 247 -32.74 -52.62 22.11
C LEU A 247 -32.43 -53.96 22.79
N ASN A 248 -31.41 -53.97 23.67
CA ASN A 248 -31.05 -55.16 24.43
C ASN A 248 -32.20 -55.62 25.34
N GLY A 249 -32.87 -54.69 26.04
CA GLY A 249 -34.04 -55.00 26.86
C GLY A 249 -35.20 -55.60 26.05
N ASN A 250 -35.50 -55.01 24.89
CA ASN A 250 -36.54 -55.51 23.99
C ASN A 250 -36.21 -56.90 23.44
N LEU A 251 -34.95 -57.13 23.03
CA LEU A 251 -34.49 -58.43 22.55
C LEU A 251 -34.58 -59.50 23.65
N GLN A 252 -34.13 -59.19 24.87
CA GLN A 252 -34.24 -60.12 26.00
C GLN A 252 -35.70 -60.44 26.34
N SER A 253 -36.58 -59.43 26.33
CA SER A 253 -38.01 -59.64 26.58
C SER A 253 -38.66 -60.50 25.49
N TYR A 254 -38.37 -60.21 24.22
CA TYR A 254 -38.85 -61.01 23.09
C TYR A 254 -38.40 -62.47 23.19
N LEU A 255 -37.09 -62.70 23.42
CA LEU A 255 -36.54 -64.05 23.58
C LEU A 255 -37.13 -64.79 24.79
N THR A 256 -37.37 -64.11 25.91
CA THR A 256 -37.93 -64.73 27.12
C THR A 256 -39.36 -65.21 26.91
N VAL A 257 -40.22 -64.38 26.31
CA VAL A 257 -41.61 -64.75 26.00
C VAL A 257 -41.61 -65.93 25.03
N TYR A 258 -40.83 -65.80 23.95
CA TYR A 258 -40.81 -66.79 22.89
C TYR A 258 -40.29 -68.17 23.35
N LEU A 259 -39.23 -68.19 24.17
CA LEU A 259 -38.72 -69.43 24.78
C LEU A 259 -39.72 -70.04 25.77
N THR A 260 -40.45 -69.20 26.52
CA THR A 260 -41.49 -69.68 27.44
C THR A 260 -42.62 -70.36 26.68
N ASP A 261 -43.06 -69.76 25.57
CA ASP A 261 -44.12 -70.32 24.73
C ASP A 261 -43.68 -71.64 24.09
N ILE A 262 -42.48 -71.71 23.49
CA ILE A 262 -41.93 -72.99 22.96
C ILE A 262 -41.89 -74.05 24.06
N ASN A 263 -41.38 -73.71 25.25
CA ASN A 263 -41.22 -74.68 26.33
C ASN A 263 -42.58 -75.20 26.84
N ASN A 264 -43.57 -74.32 26.97
CA ASN A 264 -44.93 -74.70 27.35
C ASN A 264 -45.57 -75.61 26.29
N THR A 265 -45.47 -75.24 25.02
CA THR A 265 -46.00 -76.02 23.88
C THR A 265 -45.34 -77.40 23.79
N ALA A 266 -44.01 -77.47 23.90
CA ALA A 266 -43.28 -78.74 23.91
C ALA A 266 -43.70 -79.64 25.09
N ASN A 267 -43.94 -79.06 26.27
CA ASN A 267 -44.40 -79.80 27.44
C ASN A 267 -45.83 -80.35 27.27
N LEU A 268 -46.72 -79.62 26.58
CA LEU A 268 -48.05 -80.11 26.23
C LEU A 268 -47.98 -81.30 25.26
N ILE A 269 -47.18 -81.18 24.19
CA ILE A 269 -46.93 -82.29 23.24
C ILE A 269 -46.41 -83.52 23.98
N TYR A 270 -45.40 -83.34 24.84
CA TYR A 270 -44.85 -84.42 25.64
C TYR A 270 -45.92 -85.09 26.51
N THR A 271 -46.72 -84.30 27.23
CA THR A 271 -47.76 -84.81 28.13
C THR A 271 -48.83 -85.61 27.38
N ASP A 272 -49.30 -85.09 26.24
CA ASP A 272 -50.30 -85.78 25.42
C ASP A 272 -49.73 -87.05 24.78
N THR A 273 -48.48 -87.02 24.30
CA THR A 273 -47.79 -88.20 23.74
C THR A 273 -47.62 -89.29 24.79
N GLN A 274 -47.23 -88.93 26.03
CA GLN A 274 -47.14 -89.89 27.14
C GLN A 274 -48.49 -90.51 27.47
N TRP A 275 -49.56 -89.70 27.47
CA TRP A 275 -50.91 -90.19 27.72
C TRP A 275 -51.38 -91.15 26.62
N LEU A 276 -51.16 -90.81 25.35
CA LEU A 276 -51.52 -91.64 24.20
C LEU A 276 -50.78 -92.98 24.21
N SER A 277 -49.49 -92.98 24.52
CA SER A 277 -48.69 -94.21 24.63
C SER A 277 -49.30 -95.26 25.56
N LEU A 278 -49.99 -94.81 26.62
CA LEU A 278 -50.61 -95.69 27.61
C LEU A 278 -52.07 -96.06 27.29
N ASN A 279 -52.80 -95.22 26.54
CA ASN A 279 -54.26 -95.32 26.41
C ASN A 279 -54.77 -95.50 24.97
N ALA A 280 -53.92 -95.38 23.94
CA ALA A 280 -54.33 -95.34 22.53
C ALA A 280 -55.13 -96.56 22.04
N MET A 281 -55.09 -97.68 22.75
CA MET A 281 -55.81 -98.91 22.37
C MET A 281 -57.10 -99.16 23.18
N ASN A 282 -57.47 -98.26 24.11
CA ASN A 282 -58.72 -98.39 24.87
C ASN A 282 -59.92 -97.93 24.03
N GLN A 283 -60.92 -98.80 23.81
CA GLN A 283 -62.12 -98.41 23.03
C GLN A 283 -63.03 -97.42 23.78
N GLU A 284 -63.00 -97.40 25.11
CA GLU A 284 -63.87 -96.52 25.90
C GLU A 284 -63.48 -95.04 25.77
N ASP A 285 -62.24 -94.77 25.38
CA ASP A 285 -61.64 -93.42 25.36
C ASP A 285 -61.44 -92.84 23.95
N ALA A 286 -62.07 -93.41 22.91
CA ALA A 286 -61.82 -93.04 21.51
C ALA A 286 -61.92 -91.52 21.23
N THR A 287 -62.91 -90.84 21.83
CA THR A 287 -63.05 -89.37 21.70
C THR A 287 -61.91 -88.62 22.40
N GLU A 288 -61.50 -89.04 23.59
CA GLU A 288 -60.40 -88.41 24.32
C GLU A 288 -59.07 -88.61 23.60
N ILE A 289 -58.86 -89.78 23.00
CA ILE A 289 -57.67 -90.06 22.19
C ILE A 289 -57.63 -89.12 20.97
N GLN A 290 -58.75 -88.94 20.26
CA GLN A 290 -58.80 -88.00 19.14
C GLN A 290 -58.50 -86.57 19.60
N ASN A 291 -59.09 -86.13 20.71
CA ASN A 291 -58.82 -84.79 21.26
C ASN A 291 -57.34 -84.58 21.61
N ARG A 292 -56.65 -85.61 22.11
CA ARG A 292 -55.21 -85.57 22.44
C ARG A 292 -54.35 -85.50 21.18
N PHE A 293 -54.72 -86.25 20.14
CA PHE A 293 -54.08 -86.18 18.83
C PHE A 293 -54.25 -84.78 18.21
N ASP A 294 -55.45 -84.22 18.23
CA ASP A 294 -55.70 -82.85 17.75
C ASP A 294 -54.94 -81.80 18.59
N SER A 295 -54.82 -82.02 19.90
CA SER A 295 -54.01 -81.17 20.79
C SER A 295 -52.53 -81.20 20.39
N ILE A 296 -51.98 -82.38 20.10
CA ILE A 296 -50.60 -82.51 19.61
C ILE A 296 -50.42 -81.78 18.28
N ASP A 297 -51.31 -81.95 17.30
CA ASP A 297 -51.21 -81.26 16.00
C ASP A 297 -51.23 -79.75 16.17
N ASN A 298 -52.17 -79.24 16.97
CA ASN A 298 -52.28 -77.80 17.23
C ASN A 298 -51.02 -77.25 17.91
N ASN A 299 -50.45 -77.99 18.85
CA ASN A 299 -49.21 -77.59 19.53
C ASN A 299 -47.99 -77.72 18.62
N LEU A 300 -47.91 -78.77 17.78
CA LEU A 300 -46.84 -78.91 16.79
C LEU A 300 -46.88 -77.76 15.79
N ALA A 301 -48.06 -77.37 15.31
CA ALA A 301 -48.23 -76.22 14.41
C ALA A 301 -47.67 -74.91 14.98
N VAL A 302 -47.75 -74.70 16.31
CA VAL A 302 -47.15 -73.53 16.98
C VAL A 302 -45.61 -73.58 16.91
N ILE A 303 -44.99 -74.75 17.06
CA ILE A 303 -43.53 -74.90 16.91
C ILE A 303 -43.12 -74.90 15.43
N GLU A 304 -43.96 -75.38 14.53
CA GLU A 304 -43.73 -75.29 13.09
C GLU A 304 -43.72 -73.85 12.58
N ASP A 305 -44.59 -72.98 13.12
CA ASP A 305 -44.56 -71.56 12.80
C ASP A 305 -43.21 -70.94 13.18
N PHE A 306 -42.65 -71.31 14.34
CA PHE A 306 -41.27 -70.95 14.68
C PHE A 306 -40.27 -71.48 13.66
N CYS A 307 -40.43 -72.72 13.22
CA CYS A 307 -39.55 -73.37 12.26
C CYS A 307 -39.70 -72.87 10.83
N SER A 308 -40.74 -72.10 10.52
CA SER A 308 -40.93 -71.49 9.19
C SER A 308 -40.00 -70.29 8.95
N ASN A 309 -39.41 -69.74 10.02
CA ASN A 309 -38.54 -68.58 9.94
C ASN A 309 -37.13 -68.95 9.44
N SER A 310 -36.58 -68.15 8.51
CA SER A 310 -35.30 -68.47 7.84
C SER A 310 -34.07 -68.54 8.74
N GLN A 311 -34.17 -68.01 9.96
CA GLN A 311 -33.10 -68.01 10.96
C GLN A 311 -33.16 -69.25 11.86
N THR A 312 -34.29 -69.95 11.90
CA THR A 312 -34.61 -71.02 12.87
C THR A 312 -34.94 -72.35 12.19
N ASN A 313 -35.28 -72.33 10.89
CA ASN A 313 -35.67 -73.49 10.08
C ASN A 313 -34.61 -74.61 9.98
N VAL A 314 -33.34 -74.31 10.23
CA VAL A 314 -32.24 -75.28 10.25
C VAL A 314 -31.85 -75.74 11.65
N SER A 315 -32.62 -75.37 12.67
CA SER A 315 -32.34 -75.79 14.05
C SER A 315 -32.67 -77.28 14.24
N ASP A 316 -31.93 -77.93 15.14
CA ASP A 316 -32.19 -79.32 15.53
C ASP A 316 -33.64 -79.50 16.00
N LEU A 317 -34.20 -78.51 16.72
CA LEU A 317 -35.61 -78.49 17.13
C LEU A 317 -36.56 -78.68 15.93
N CYS A 318 -36.29 -78.00 14.82
CA CYS A 318 -37.16 -78.09 13.64
C CYS A 318 -37.05 -79.43 12.92
N GLY A 319 -35.88 -80.08 12.96
CA GLY A 319 -35.73 -81.46 12.51
C GLY A 319 -36.50 -82.45 13.38
N GLU A 320 -36.44 -82.27 14.70
CA GLU A 320 -37.18 -83.09 15.67
C GLU A 320 -38.70 -82.92 15.53
N VAL A 321 -39.20 -81.70 15.31
CA VAL A 321 -40.64 -81.42 15.07
C VAL A 321 -41.14 -82.15 13.83
N SER A 322 -40.40 -82.09 12.72
CA SER A 322 -40.77 -82.84 11.50
C SER A 322 -40.85 -84.34 11.76
N THR A 323 -39.89 -84.88 12.53
CA THR A 323 -39.86 -86.31 12.89
C THR A 323 -41.04 -86.67 13.80
N LEU A 324 -41.41 -85.79 14.74
CA LEU A 324 -42.56 -85.98 15.63
C LEU A 324 -43.87 -85.99 14.86
N ASN A 325 -44.07 -85.11 13.88
CA ASN A 325 -45.25 -85.14 13.01
C ASN A 325 -45.39 -86.49 12.30
N ASP A 326 -44.33 -86.98 11.67
CA ASP A 326 -44.34 -88.27 10.97
C ASP A 326 -44.71 -89.43 11.92
N ILE A 327 -44.24 -89.40 13.17
CA ILE A 327 -44.57 -90.40 14.19
C ILE A 327 -46.03 -90.29 14.63
N VAL A 328 -46.53 -89.08 14.89
CA VAL A 328 -47.92 -88.84 15.33
C VAL A 328 -48.91 -89.29 14.25
N ASP A 329 -48.62 -88.97 12.99
CA ASP A 329 -49.42 -89.40 11.83
C ASP A 329 -49.43 -90.93 11.70
N ALA A 330 -48.27 -91.57 11.86
CA ALA A 330 -48.17 -93.03 11.84
C ALA A 330 -48.97 -93.68 12.98
N MET A 331 -48.88 -93.15 14.21
CA MET A 331 -49.64 -93.63 15.36
C MET A 331 -51.16 -93.52 15.14
N ARG A 332 -51.62 -92.39 14.57
CA ARG A 332 -53.04 -92.17 14.27
C ARG A 332 -53.54 -93.14 13.19
N ALA A 333 -52.74 -93.42 12.17
CA ALA A 333 -53.06 -94.38 11.13
C ALA A 333 -53.16 -95.82 11.67
N GLU A 334 -52.22 -96.21 12.54
CA GLU A 334 -52.23 -97.52 13.21
C GLU A 334 -53.47 -97.68 14.10
N GLN A 335 -53.79 -96.65 14.89
CA GLN A 335 -54.98 -96.66 15.74
C GLN A 335 -56.29 -96.78 14.92
N THR A 336 -56.40 -96.02 13.83
CA THR A 336 -57.56 -96.08 12.94
C THR A 336 -57.74 -97.48 12.37
N THR A 337 -56.64 -98.12 11.97
CA THR A 337 -56.64 -99.49 11.47
C THR A 337 -57.08 -100.48 12.55
N TYR A 338 -56.54 -100.36 13.77
CA TYR A 338 -56.92 -101.21 14.91
C TYR A 338 -58.43 -101.14 15.21
N TYR A 339 -59.02 -99.95 15.23
CA TYR A 339 -60.46 -99.81 15.49
C TYR A 339 -61.33 -100.34 14.33
N LEU A 340 -60.89 -100.19 13.07
CA LEU A 340 -61.57 -100.79 11.93
C LEU A 340 -61.55 -102.32 12.01
N ASP A 341 -60.40 -102.92 12.31
CA ASP A 341 -60.25 -104.37 12.45
C ASP A 341 -61.05 -104.91 13.64
N LEU A 342 -61.07 -104.19 14.77
CA LEU A 342 -61.85 -104.57 15.95
C LEU A 342 -63.35 -104.46 15.70
N ASN A 343 -63.81 -103.41 15.01
CA ASN A 343 -65.20 -103.27 14.60
C ASN A 343 -65.59 -104.39 13.62
N GLN A 344 -64.73 -104.71 12.64
CA GLN A 344 -64.95 -105.80 11.71
C GLN A 344 -65.00 -107.17 12.41
N THR A 345 -64.13 -107.40 13.39
CA THR A 345 -64.12 -108.62 14.20
C THR A 345 -65.38 -108.71 15.07
N THR A 346 -65.80 -107.60 15.68
CA THR A 346 -67.02 -107.50 16.48
C THR A 346 -68.25 -107.77 15.62
N LEU A 347 -68.34 -107.17 14.43
CA LEU A 347 -69.42 -107.39 13.47
C LEU A 347 -69.44 -108.85 12.99
N SER A 348 -68.28 -109.42 12.68
CA SER A 348 -68.17 -110.82 12.25
C SER A 348 -68.61 -111.78 13.37
N THR A 349 -68.22 -111.50 14.62
CA THR A 349 -68.63 -112.26 15.81
C THR A 349 -70.13 -112.12 16.07
N TRP A 350 -70.67 -110.91 15.94
CA TRP A 350 -72.10 -110.65 16.05
C TRP A 350 -72.91 -111.39 14.99
N ASN A 351 -72.47 -111.37 13.72
CA ASN A 351 -73.12 -112.11 12.64
C ASN A 351 -73.08 -113.62 12.87
N LEU A 352 -71.96 -114.16 13.36
CA LEU A 352 -71.83 -115.58 13.72
C LEU A 352 -72.81 -115.98 14.84
N LEU A 353 -72.91 -115.15 15.90
CA LEU A 353 -73.79 -115.40 17.04
C LEU A 353 -75.28 -115.22 16.70
N SER A 354 -75.64 -114.11 16.04
CA SER A 354 -77.02 -113.74 15.73
C SER A 354 -77.59 -114.47 14.51
N GLY A 355 -76.74 -114.90 13.58
CA GLY A 355 -77.12 -115.66 12.40
C GLY A 355 -76.95 -117.16 12.59
N ASP A 356 -75.72 -117.65 12.49
CA ASP A 356 -75.43 -119.08 12.38
C ASP A 356 -75.81 -119.86 13.64
N ILE A 357 -75.44 -119.36 14.82
CA ILE A 357 -75.75 -120.03 16.09
C ILE A 357 -77.25 -119.97 16.39
N ALA A 358 -77.90 -118.83 16.19
CA ALA A 358 -79.34 -118.69 16.36
C ALA A 358 -80.12 -119.64 15.42
N THR A 359 -79.73 -119.70 14.14
CA THR A 359 -80.35 -120.61 13.15
C THR A 359 -80.17 -122.08 13.53
N ASN A 360 -78.98 -122.45 14.02
CA ASN A 360 -78.72 -123.81 14.50
C ASN A 360 -79.56 -124.14 15.75
N LEU A 361 -79.73 -123.19 16.67
CA LEU A 361 -80.60 -123.35 17.84
C LEU A 361 -82.07 -123.54 17.45
N ASP A 362 -82.57 -122.74 16.50
CA ASP A 362 -83.92 -122.89 15.96
C ASP A 362 -84.11 -124.26 15.30
N ALA A 363 -83.13 -124.74 14.51
CA ALA A 363 -83.16 -126.06 13.89
C ALA A 363 -83.18 -127.21 14.94
N VAL A 364 -82.41 -127.07 16.03
CA VAL A 364 -82.45 -128.00 17.17
C VAL A 364 -83.81 -127.94 17.86
N LEU A 365 -84.38 -126.76 18.07
CA LEU A 365 -85.69 -126.58 18.71
C LEU A 365 -86.81 -127.23 17.89
N ILE A 366 -86.78 -127.08 16.56
CA ILE A 366 -87.68 -127.77 15.63
C ILE A 366 -87.52 -129.29 15.76
N SER A 367 -86.28 -129.79 15.77
CA SER A 367 -85.98 -131.21 15.90
C SER A 367 -86.49 -131.79 17.22
N VAL A 368 -86.34 -131.05 18.33
CA VAL A 368 -86.90 -131.41 19.65
C VAL A 368 -88.43 -131.41 19.62
N GLY A 369 -89.05 -130.43 18.96
CA GLY A 369 -90.50 -130.41 18.74
C GLY A 369 -91.00 -131.65 17.99
N ILE A 370 -90.27 -132.09 16.95
CA ILE A 370 -90.57 -133.33 16.23
C ILE A 370 -90.44 -134.55 17.15
N ILE A 371 -89.37 -134.65 17.95
CA ILE A 371 -89.18 -135.76 18.91
C ILE A 371 -90.31 -135.78 19.96
N GLN A 372 -90.75 -134.61 20.45
CA GLN A 372 -91.84 -134.52 21.42
C GLN A 372 -93.17 -134.99 20.83
N SER A 373 -93.46 -134.64 19.57
CA SER A 373 -94.61 -135.16 18.82
C SER A 373 -94.55 -136.68 18.68
N GLN A 374 -93.41 -137.23 18.24
CA GLN A 374 -93.21 -138.68 18.11
C GLN A 374 -93.33 -139.41 19.45
N THR A 375 -92.83 -138.83 20.54
CA THR A 375 -92.95 -139.40 21.89
C THR A 375 -94.41 -139.42 22.36
N THR A 376 -95.20 -138.42 21.94
CA THR A 376 -96.64 -138.35 22.23
C THR A 376 -97.38 -139.45 21.47
N GLU A 377 -97.12 -139.62 20.17
CA GLU A 377 -97.65 -140.73 19.37
C GLU A 377 -97.25 -142.10 19.93
N ILE A 378 -95.99 -142.28 20.35
CA ILE A 378 -95.52 -143.51 20.99
C ILE A 378 -96.30 -143.78 22.28
N ASN A 379 -96.51 -142.77 23.14
CA ASN A 379 -97.27 -142.95 24.38
C ASN A 379 -98.74 -143.29 24.12
N GLU A 380 -99.37 -142.67 23.12
CA GLU A 380 -100.73 -143.01 22.70
C GLU A 380 -100.81 -144.46 22.20
N THR A 381 -99.86 -144.88 21.37
CA THR A 381 -99.73 -146.26 20.87
C THR A 381 -99.50 -147.24 22.03
N LEU A 382 -98.64 -146.90 22.99
CA LEU A 382 -98.37 -147.73 24.17
C LEU A 382 -99.61 -147.87 25.08
N SER A 383 -100.41 -146.81 25.18
CA SER A 383 -101.66 -146.80 25.92
C SER A 383 -102.73 -147.68 25.25
N GLN A 384 -102.80 -147.64 23.90
CA GLN A 384 -103.63 -148.58 23.12
C GLN A 384 -103.21 -150.03 23.34
N ILE A 385 -101.92 -150.35 23.21
CA ILE A 385 -101.41 -151.72 23.46
C ILE A 385 -101.72 -152.16 24.90
N ARG A 386 -101.56 -151.26 25.88
CA ARG A 386 -101.90 -151.55 27.28
C ARG A 386 -103.40 -151.81 27.47
N GLN A 387 -104.28 -151.08 26.78
CA GLN A 387 -105.71 -151.36 26.80
C GLN A 387 -106.02 -152.72 26.18
N GLU A 388 -105.46 -153.03 25.02
CA GLU A 388 -105.65 -154.32 24.34
C GLU A 388 -105.17 -155.50 25.22
N GLN A 389 -104.01 -155.37 25.88
CA GLN A 389 -103.52 -156.39 26.81
C GLN A 389 -104.36 -156.53 28.09
N LEU A 390 -104.91 -155.43 28.62
CA LEU A 390 -105.85 -155.49 29.74
C LEU A 390 -107.16 -156.17 29.33
N GLU A 391 -107.58 -156.01 28.08
CA GLU A 391 -108.77 -156.65 27.52
C GLU A 391 -108.54 -158.16 27.28
N GLU A 392 -107.35 -158.55 26.80
CA GLU A 392 -106.93 -159.96 26.70
C GLU A 392 -106.84 -160.66 28.07
N ILE A 393 -106.28 -160.00 29.10
CA ILE A 393 -106.23 -160.54 30.47
C ILE A 393 -107.63 -160.65 31.08
N ARG A 394 -108.53 -159.71 30.78
CA ARG A 394 -109.93 -159.77 31.24
C ARG A 394 -110.67 -160.96 30.63
N ILE A 395 -110.36 -161.31 29.38
CA ILE A 395 -110.91 -162.50 28.71
C ILE A 395 -110.36 -163.79 29.35
N TYR A 396 -109.07 -163.83 29.72
CA TYR A 396 -108.44 -165.03 30.30
C TYR A 396 -108.80 -165.34 31.76
N THR A 397 -109.37 -164.38 32.51
CA THR A 397 -109.66 -164.58 33.95
C THR A 397 -111.13 -164.94 34.23
N ILE A 398 -112.00 -164.86 33.22
CA ILE A 398 -113.45 -165.17 33.34
C ILE A 398 -113.81 -166.52 32.68
N SER A 399 -112.86 -167.20 32.03
CA SER A 399 -112.95 -168.60 31.57
C SER A 399 -112.22 -169.54 32.51
#